data_AF-A0AAV5V207-F1
#
_entry.id   AF-A0AAV5V207-F1
#
_cell.length_a   1.000
_cell.length_b   1.000
_cell.length_c   1.000
_cell.angle_alpha   90.00
_cell.angle_beta   90.00
_cell.angle_gamma   90.00
#
_symmetry.space_group_name_H-M   'P 1'
#
loop_
_entity.id
_entity.type
_entity.pdbx_description
1 polymer ?
#
loop_
_entity_poly.entity_id
_entity_poly.type
_entity_poly.pdbx_seq_one_letter_code
_entity_poly.pdbx_strand_id
1 'polypeptide(L)'
;SCRARALLLRNERTLAKGEWHSVEERFVFQNDIVEVECTKRARLVYTFLHSQVWMGDKYFSAEEQVSAAEGAKNNPPSVYIMVMDSFSNSHARRVFPKTLKYLQDEFESVSMHHVNKVGENSRPNGYAFLMG
;
A
#
# COMPACT_ATOMS: atom_id res chain seq x y z
N SER A 1 -18.95 -12.67 12.55
CA SER A 1 -18.03 -13.52 11.78
C SER A 1 -17.20 -12.61 10.91
N CYS A 2 -15.88 -12.74 10.96
CA CYS A 2 -14.95 -11.99 10.13
C CYS A 2 -14.22 -12.93 9.18
N ARG A 3 -13.99 -12.48 7.97
CA ARG A 3 -13.23 -13.22 6.96
C ARG A 3 -12.31 -12.29 6.20
N ALA A 4 -11.21 -12.86 5.73
CA ALA A 4 -10.17 -12.15 4.99
C ALA A 4 -9.83 -12.89 3.70
N ARG A 5 -9.41 -12.16 2.66
CA ARG A 5 -8.91 -12.74 1.41
C ARG A 5 -7.75 -11.94 0.83
N ALA A 6 -6.92 -12.61 0.05
CA ALA A 6 -5.87 -11.96 -0.73
C ALA A 6 -6.44 -11.19 -1.93
N LEU A 7 -5.92 -9.99 -2.19
CA LEU A 7 -6.12 -9.26 -3.43
C LEU A 7 -4.79 -9.16 -4.18
N LEU A 8 -4.79 -9.65 -5.42
CA LEU A 8 -3.64 -9.61 -6.33
C LEU A 8 -3.99 -8.75 -7.55
N LEU A 9 -3.05 -7.93 -8.02
CA LEU A 9 -3.24 -7.19 -9.26
C LEU A 9 -3.19 -8.16 -10.44
N ARG A 10 -4.27 -8.24 -11.23
CA ARG A 10 -4.30 -9.08 -12.43
C ARG A 10 -3.96 -8.28 -13.69
N ASN A 11 -4.47 -7.05 -13.76
CA ASN A 11 -4.15 -6.05 -14.77
C ASN A 11 -4.55 -4.67 -14.24
N GLU A 12 -4.40 -3.62 -15.05
CA GLU A 12 -4.69 -2.23 -14.67
C GLU A 12 -6.13 -1.98 -14.18
N ARG A 13 -7.09 -2.83 -14.54
CA ARG A 13 -8.53 -2.62 -14.26
C ARG A 13 -9.14 -3.68 -13.36
N THR A 14 -8.43 -4.78 -13.09
CA THR A 14 -9.00 -5.93 -12.40
C THR A 14 -8.05 -6.50 -11.36
N LEU A 15 -8.66 -6.88 -10.22
CA LEU A 15 -8.00 -7.58 -9.14
C LEU A 15 -8.39 -9.06 -9.20
N ALA A 16 -7.40 -9.94 -9.10
CA ALA A 16 -7.61 -11.34 -8.81
C ALA A 16 -7.91 -11.47 -7.30
N LYS A 17 -9.12 -11.95 -6.98
CA LYS A 17 -9.61 -12.14 -5.63
C LYS A 17 -9.34 -13.58 -5.21
N GLY A 18 -8.63 -13.76 -4.10
CA GLY A 18 -8.42 -15.08 -3.50
C GLY A 18 -9.64 -15.60 -2.76
N GLU A 19 -9.49 -16.80 -2.19
CA GLU A 19 -10.49 -17.43 -1.34
C GLU A 19 -10.66 -16.69 -0.02
N TRP A 20 -11.86 -16.79 0.55
CA TRP A 20 -12.16 -16.24 1.86
C TRP A 20 -11.73 -17.22 2.96
N HIS A 21 -10.91 -16.74 3.88
CA HIS A 21 -10.47 -17.47 5.07
C HIS A 21 -11.04 -16.81 6.33
N SER A 22 -11.36 -17.61 7.35
CA SER A 22 -11.74 -17.09 8.67
C SER A 22 -10.54 -16.38 9.30
N VAL A 23 -10.76 -15.21 9.90
CA VAL A 23 -9.69 -14.46 10.57
C VAL A 23 -9.23 -15.18 11.84
N GLU A 24 -10.11 -15.97 12.44
CA GLU A 24 -9.86 -16.74 13.66
C GLU A 24 -8.85 -17.90 13.45
N GLU A 25 -8.75 -18.42 12.22
CA GLU A 25 -7.87 -19.54 11.87
C GLU A 25 -6.38 -19.17 11.77
N ARG A 26 -6.02 -17.88 11.96
CA ARG A 26 -4.66 -17.34 11.81
C ARG A 26 -4.00 -17.70 10.47
N PHE A 27 -4.78 -17.66 9.40
CA PHE A 27 -4.28 -17.87 8.05
C PHE A 27 -3.23 -16.80 7.68
N VAL A 28 -2.08 -17.22 7.15
CA VAL A 28 -1.00 -16.32 6.73
C VAL A 28 -1.17 -15.98 5.26
N PHE A 29 -1.45 -14.72 4.97
CA PHE A 29 -1.57 -14.21 3.61
C PHE A 29 -0.20 -13.93 3.00
N GLN A 30 0.10 -14.60 1.89
CA GLN A 30 1.35 -14.46 1.13
C GLN A 30 1.24 -13.38 0.04
N ASN A 31 0.78 -12.18 0.42
CA ASN A 31 0.62 -11.06 -0.49
C ASN A 31 0.53 -9.74 0.28
N ASP A 32 0.63 -8.62 -0.42
CA ASP A 32 0.71 -7.31 0.22
C ASP A 32 -0.65 -6.72 0.62
N ILE A 33 -1.73 -7.04 -0.10
CA ILE A 33 -3.05 -6.42 0.11
C ILE A 33 -4.08 -7.47 0.53
N VAL A 34 -4.56 -7.36 1.77
CA VAL A 34 -5.57 -8.27 2.34
C VAL A 34 -6.88 -7.50 2.54
N GLU A 35 -7.96 -8.01 1.94
CA GLU A 35 -9.30 -7.48 2.17
C GLU A 35 -9.94 -8.21 3.33
N VAL A 36 -10.45 -7.46 4.31
CA VAL A 36 -11.14 -7.98 5.49
C VAL A 36 -12.57 -7.49 5.50
N GLU A 37 -13.50 -8.40 5.75
CA GLU A 37 -14.90 -8.06 5.98
C GLU A 37 -15.41 -8.72 7.26
N CYS A 38 -16.24 -8.00 8.01
CA CYS A 38 -16.95 -8.58 9.15
C CYS A 38 -18.46 -8.38 9.02
N THR A 39 -19.18 -9.44 9.34
CA THR A 39 -20.64 -9.47 9.37
C THR A 39 -21.16 -9.76 10.78
N LYS A 40 -22.22 -9.07 11.17
CA LYS A 40 -22.97 -9.28 12.42
C LYS A 40 -24.44 -9.45 12.08
N ARG A 41 -25.05 -10.58 12.46
CA ARG A 41 -26.45 -10.92 12.13
C ARG A 41 -26.76 -10.74 10.62
N ALA A 42 -25.88 -11.27 9.78
CA ALA A 42 -25.93 -11.15 8.31
C ALA A 42 -25.84 -9.73 7.72
N ARG A 43 -25.54 -8.70 8.53
CA ARG A 43 -25.23 -7.35 8.04
C ARG A 43 -23.73 -7.12 8.01
N LEU A 44 -23.22 -6.58 6.91
CA LEU A 44 -21.85 -6.10 6.80
C LEU A 44 -21.67 -4.92 7.77
N VAL A 45 -20.77 -5.07 8.73
CA VAL A 45 -20.49 -4.04 9.76
C VAL A 45 -19.08 -3.45 9.60
N TYR A 46 -18.21 -4.12 8.86
CA TYR A 46 -16.84 -3.69 8.65
C TYR A 46 -16.34 -4.22 7.30
N THR A 47 -15.66 -3.36 6.55
CA THR A 47 -14.91 -3.73 5.35
C THR A 47 -13.68 -2.82 5.28
N PHE A 48 -12.50 -3.41 5.10
CA PHE A 48 -11.25 -2.66 5.05
C PHE A 48 -10.18 -3.38 4.25
N LEU A 49 -9.24 -2.61 3.70
CA LEU A 49 -8.05 -3.12 3.03
C LEU A 49 -6.85 -2.93 3.95
N HIS A 50 -6.17 -4.02 4.27
CA HIS A 50 -4.93 -4.02 5.02
C HIS A 50 -3.77 -4.17 4.05
N SER A 51 -2.84 -3.22 4.10
CA SER A 51 -1.55 -3.32 3.42
C SER A 51 -0.50 -3.88 4.36
N GLN A 52 0.26 -4.86 3.91
CA GLN A 52 1.42 -5.44 4.55
C GLN A 52 2.54 -5.59 3.52
N VAL A 53 3.78 -5.75 3.98
CA VAL A 53 4.90 -6.09 3.08
C VAL A 53 5.18 -7.58 3.26
N TRP A 54 4.80 -8.39 2.27
CA TRP A 54 5.11 -9.81 2.28
C TRP A 54 6.41 -10.07 1.51
N MET A 55 7.49 -10.23 2.26
CA MET A 55 8.78 -10.65 1.74
C MET A 55 8.77 -12.17 1.56
N GLY A 56 8.21 -12.68 0.47
CA GLY A 56 8.30 -14.11 0.15
C GLY A 56 9.74 -14.61 -0.02
N ASP A 57 9.92 -15.90 -0.29
CA ASP A 57 11.25 -16.54 -0.47
C ASP A 57 12.04 -16.07 -1.72
N LYS A 58 11.52 -15.10 -2.48
CA LYS A 58 12.00 -14.78 -3.85
C LYS A 58 12.56 -13.37 -4.06
N TYR A 59 12.79 -12.59 -3.01
CA TYR A 59 13.39 -11.25 -3.18
C TYR A 59 14.91 -11.21 -2.96
N PHE A 60 15.51 -12.28 -2.46
CA PHE A 60 16.96 -12.47 -2.50
C PHE A 60 17.21 -13.92 -2.89
N SER A 61 17.87 -14.14 -4.03
CA SER A 61 18.52 -15.44 -4.22
C SER A 61 19.44 -15.68 -3.03
N ALA A 62 19.56 -16.90 -2.53
CA ALA A 62 20.46 -17.22 -1.41
C ALA A 62 21.92 -16.77 -1.69
N GLU A 63 22.27 -16.53 -2.96
CA GLU A 63 23.55 -15.99 -3.42
C GLU A 63 23.71 -14.47 -3.11
N GLU A 64 22.63 -13.68 -3.05
CA GLU A 64 22.64 -12.27 -2.62
C GLU A 64 22.65 -12.10 -1.09
N GLN A 65 22.23 -13.12 -0.33
CA GLN A 65 22.29 -13.07 1.14
C GLN A 65 23.71 -13.26 1.68
N VAL A 66 24.58 -13.97 0.98
CA VAL A 66 25.98 -14.18 1.39
C VAL A 66 26.81 -12.90 1.19
N SER A 67 26.53 -12.10 0.16
CA SER A 67 27.16 -10.78 -0.03
C SER A 67 26.54 -9.67 0.84
N ALA A 68 25.26 -9.81 1.23
CA ALA A 68 24.62 -8.91 2.19
C ALA A 68 25.05 -9.14 3.65
N ALA A 69 25.46 -10.36 4.01
CA ALA A 69 25.94 -10.68 5.37
C ALA A 69 27.33 -10.10 5.67
N GLU A 70 28.23 -10.03 4.69
CA GLU A 70 29.53 -9.33 4.83
C GLU A 70 29.41 -7.80 4.67
N GLY A 71 28.29 -7.32 4.12
CA GLY A 71 27.91 -5.90 3.98
C GLY A 71 26.85 -5.41 4.98
N ALA A 72 26.60 -6.17 6.06
CA ALA A 72 25.50 -5.99 7.02
C ALA A 72 25.59 -4.73 7.93
N LYS A 73 26.08 -3.61 7.40
CA LYS A 73 26.01 -2.29 8.06
C LYS A 73 24.88 -1.42 7.54
N ASN A 74 24.30 -1.71 6.37
CA ASN A 74 23.27 -0.85 5.77
C ASN A 74 22.07 -1.68 5.31
N ASN A 75 21.11 -1.90 6.21
CA ASN A 75 19.79 -2.36 5.83
C ASN A 75 19.15 -1.28 4.93
N PRO A 76 18.89 -1.53 3.63
CA PRO A 76 18.35 -0.50 2.76
C PRO A 76 16.96 -0.07 3.26
N PRO A 77 16.62 1.23 3.18
CA PRO A 77 15.33 1.70 3.64
C PRO A 77 14.21 1.06 2.79
N SER A 78 13.21 0.50 3.45
CA SER A 78 11.97 0.07 2.78
C SER A 78 11.14 1.30 2.44
N VAL A 79 10.86 1.52 1.16
CA VAL A 79 10.12 2.69 0.67
C VAL A 79 8.73 2.29 0.22
N TYR A 80 7.70 2.96 0.73
CA TYR A 80 6.31 2.80 0.29
C TYR A 80 5.82 4.09 -0.38
N ILE A 81 5.35 3.99 -1.63
CA ILE A 81 4.86 5.13 -2.42
C ILE A 81 3.35 4.99 -2.60
N MET A 82 2.60 5.93 -2.02
CA MET A 82 1.16 6.06 -2.22
C MET A 82 0.87 7.16 -3.25
N VAL A 83 0.34 6.78 -4.42
CA VAL A 83 -0.09 7.75 -5.44
C VAL A 83 -1.61 7.88 -5.39
N MET A 84 -2.07 9.10 -5.18
CA MET A 84 -3.49 9.43 -5.18
C MET A 84 -3.79 10.38 -6.34
N ASP A 85 -4.70 9.97 -7.22
CA ASP A 85 -5.02 10.67 -8.46
C ASP A 85 -6.36 11.41 -8.37
N SER A 86 -6.57 12.37 -9.29
CA SER A 86 -7.84 13.08 -9.53
C SER A 86 -8.27 14.12 -8.49
N PHE A 87 -7.35 14.62 -7.66
CA PHE A 87 -7.63 15.79 -6.82
C PHE A 87 -6.48 16.82 -6.82
N SER A 88 -6.85 18.10 -6.68
CA SER A 88 -5.90 19.17 -6.45
C SER A 88 -5.46 19.21 -4.98
N ASN A 89 -4.33 19.86 -4.70
CA ASN A 89 -3.84 20.04 -3.33
C ASN A 89 -4.91 20.71 -2.41
N SER A 90 -5.62 21.73 -2.90
CA SER A 90 -6.68 22.39 -2.12
C SER A 90 -7.86 21.47 -1.83
N HIS A 91 -8.20 20.57 -2.76
CA HIS A 91 -9.23 19.56 -2.55
C HIS A 91 -8.78 18.50 -1.53
N ALA A 92 -7.55 18.00 -1.64
CA ALA A 92 -6.96 17.05 -0.70
C ALA A 92 -7.00 17.56 0.73
N ARG A 93 -6.63 18.83 0.96
CA ARG A 93 -6.64 19.45 2.30
C ARG A 93 -8.03 19.51 2.94
N ARG A 94 -9.09 19.57 2.12
CA ARG A 94 -10.48 19.58 2.61
C ARG A 94 -11.04 18.18 2.84
N VAL A 95 -10.68 17.21 2.01
CA VAL A 95 -11.22 15.84 2.07
C VAL A 95 -10.45 14.96 3.06
N PHE A 96 -9.15 15.17 3.19
CA PHE A 96 -8.26 14.36 4.04
C PHE A 96 -7.62 15.14 5.21
N PRO A 97 -8.36 16.00 5.95
CA PRO A 97 -7.75 16.81 7.01
C PRO A 97 -7.18 15.95 8.13
N LYS A 98 -7.86 14.83 8.47
CA LYS A 98 -7.40 13.89 9.50
C LYS A 98 -6.16 13.11 9.06
N THR A 99 -6.12 12.66 7.81
CA THR A 99 -4.97 11.93 7.26
C THR A 99 -3.74 12.81 7.19
N LEU A 100 -3.87 14.03 6.66
CA LEU A 100 -2.74 14.97 6.59
C LEU A 100 -2.21 15.32 7.98
N LYS A 101 -3.11 15.55 8.94
CA LYS A 101 -2.73 15.79 10.32
C LYS A 101 -1.98 14.60 10.93
N TYR A 102 -2.49 13.39 10.74
CA TYR A 102 -1.83 12.16 11.22
C TYR A 102 -0.45 11.97 10.60
N LEU A 103 -0.29 12.22 9.30
CA LEU A 103 1.01 12.15 8.63
C LEU A 103 2.00 13.20 9.17
N GLN A 104 1.53 14.41 9.51
CA GLN A 104 2.37 15.46 10.07
C GLN A 104 2.74 15.20 11.53
N ASP A 105 1.77 14.78 12.34
CA ASP A 105 1.95 14.64 13.79
C ASP A 105 2.70 13.33 14.15
N GLU A 106 2.41 12.21 13.47
CA GLU A 106 2.96 10.88 13.84
C GLU A 106 4.15 10.46 12.98
N PHE A 107 4.17 10.88 11.71
CA PHE A 107 5.23 10.52 10.76
C PHE A 107 6.16 11.69 10.40
N GLU A 108 5.99 12.84 11.07
CA GLU A 108 6.78 14.06 10.85
C GLU A 108 6.86 14.44 9.35
N SER A 109 5.78 14.19 8.61
CA SER A 109 5.79 14.33 7.15
C SER A 109 5.96 15.79 6.72
N VAL A 110 6.74 15.98 5.66
CA VAL A 110 6.95 17.30 5.06
C VAL A 110 6.00 17.50 3.87
N SER A 111 5.16 18.52 3.94
CA SER A 111 4.30 18.94 2.83
C SER A 111 5.09 19.81 1.86
N MET A 112 5.37 19.27 0.67
CA MET A 112 5.96 20.06 -0.41
C MET A 112 4.90 20.96 -1.07
N HIS A 113 5.04 22.26 -0.91
CA HIS A 113 4.19 23.24 -1.59
C HIS A 113 4.77 23.58 -2.97
N HIS A 114 3.89 23.89 -3.93
CA HIS A 114 4.25 24.32 -5.30
C HIS A 114 4.81 23.23 -6.24
N VAL A 115 4.52 21.96 -5.97
CA VAL A 115 4.75 20.88 -6.95
C VAL A 115 3.62 20.91 -7.98
N ASN A 116 3.96 21.20 -9.24
CA ASN A 116 3.01 21.29 -10.34
C ASN A 116 2.88 19.96 -11.08
N LYS A 117 1.71 19.75 -11.71
CA LYS A 117 1.51 18.66 -12.66
C LYS A 117 2.35 18.89 -13.92
N VAL A 118 2.88 17.81 -14.50
CA VAL A 118 3.64 17.84 -15.76
C VAL A 118 2.69 17.78 -16.97
N GLY A 119 1.57 17.07 -16.85
CA GLY A 119 0.54 16.98 -17.88
C GLY A 119 -0.87 16.88 -17.31
N GLU A 120 -1.87 16.93 -18.19
CA GLU A 120 -3.29 16.85 -17.79
C GLU A 120 -3.71 15.44 -17.34
N ASN A 121 -3.03 14.40 -17.82
CA ASN A 121 -3.39 13.01 -17.55
C ASN A 121 -2.51 12.39 -16.47
N SER A 122 -3.01 11.34 -15.82
CA SER A 122 -2.32 10.61 -14.75
C SER A 122 -1.00 9.99 -15.22
N ARG A 123 -0.97 9.47 -16.45
CA ARG A 123 0.20 8.77 -17.01
C ARG A 123 1.46 9.64 -17.12
N PRO A 124 1.44 10.83 -17.77
CA PRO A 124 2.63 11.70 -17.81
C PRO A 124 3.05 12.21 -16.42
N ASN A 125 2.10 12.43 -15.49
CA ASN A 125 2.43 12.84 -14.12
C ASN A 125 3.11 11.71 -13.34
N GLY A 126 2.62 10.47 -13.45
CA GLY A 126 3.18 9.31 -12.79
C GLY A 126 4.57 8.95 -13.30
N TYR A 127 4.80 9.00 -14.62
CA TYR A 127 6.12 8.72 -15.19
C TYR A 127 7.16 9.75 -14.75
N ALA A 128 6.86 11.05 -14.85
CA ALA A 128 7.79 12.08 -14.42
C ALA A 128 8.08 12.03 -12.91
N PHE A 129 7.09 11.65 -12.10
CA PHE A 129 7.29 11.49 -10.66
C PHE A 129 8.23 10.33 -10.31
N LEU A 130 8.14 9.21 -11.04
CA LEU A 130 8.91 8.00 -10.73
C LEU A 130 10.29 7.94 -11.41
N MET A 131 10.43 8.58 -12.58
CA MET A 131 11.62 8.46 -13.42
C MET A 131 12.46 9.74 -13.50
N GLY A 132 11.92 10.88 -13.04
CA GLY A 132 12.51 12.21 -13.28
C GLY A 132 12.32 12.68 -14.71
#